data_AF-A0AAW8BQU5-F1
#
_entry.id   AF-A0AAW8BQU5-F1
#
_cell.length_a   1.000
_cell.length_b   1.000
_cell.length_c   1.000
_cell.angle_alpha   90.00
_cell.angle_beta   90.00
_cell.angle_gamma   90.00
#
_symmetry.space_group_name_H-M   'P 1'
#
loop_
_entity.id
_entity.type
_entity.pdbx_description
1 polymer ?
#
loop_
_entity_poly.entity_id
_entity_poly.type
_entity_poly.pdbx_seq_one_letter_code
_entity_poly.pdbx_strand_id
1 'polypeptide(L)'
;MNGGNGWLNTVERLCAQGFNPDGPATGGAQVQVFDRTTNTMVYRQPIARTVRLEPAEPLLWFRQIIGTGPAFDVYECRVRSLCTEGATVAGEQVVFPQNPTQTNEYAVISAADPDQIATLDAWDTWKLTQTSAEQEESLDNLDA
;
A
#
# COMPACT_ATOMS: atom_id res chain seq x y z
N MET A 1 -17.97 15.89 11.61
CA MET A 1 -17.57 14.56 11.11
C MET A 1 -16.30 14.75 10.30
N ASN A 2 -15.11 14.56 10.89
CA ASN A 2 -13.80 14.76 10.23
C ASN A 2 -12.88 13.58 10.56
N GLY A 3 -13.33 12.36 10.28
CA GLY A 3 -12.56 11.13 10.51
C GLY A 3 -11.76 10.65 9.29
N GLY A 4 -11.96 11.27 8.12
CA GLY A 4 -11.48 10.77 6.83
C GLY A 4 -9.96 10.83 6.60
N ASN A 5 -9.22 11.68 7.32
CA ASN A 5 -7.81 11.94 6.98
C ASN A 5 -6.78 11.25 7.89
N GLY A 6 -7.19 10.75 9.06
CA GLY A 6 -6.23 10.20 10.04
C GLY A 6 -5.56 8.90 9.55
N TRP A 7 -6.35 8.02 8.94
CA TRP A 7 -5.84 6.76 8.40
C TRP A 7 -5.04 6.98 7.12
N LEU A 8 -5.50 7.86 6.20
CA LEU A 8 -4.80 8.12 4.94
C LEU A 8 -3.42 8.73 5.19
N ASN A 9 -3.34 9.76 6.06
CA ASN A 9 -2.07 10.35 6.47
C ASN A 9 -1.12 9.31 7.10
N THR A 10 -1.67 8.30 7.78
CA THR A 10 -0.87 7.22 8.37
C THR A 10 -0.31 6.31 7.26
N VAL A 11 -1.13 5.92 6.29
CA VAL A 11 -0.68 5.11 5.14
C VAL A 11 0.37 5.84 4.32
N GLU A 12 0.15 7.11 3.98
CA GLU A 12 1.10 7.92 3.21
C GLU A 12 2.44 8.02 3.95
N ARG A 13 2.39 8.25 5.27
CA ARG A 13 3.59 8.28 6.12
C ARG A 13 4.31 6.92 6.16
N LEU A 14 3.57 5.81 6.24
CA LEU A 14 4.15 4.46 6.18
C LEU A 14 4.83 4.20 4.83
N CYS A 15 4.22 4.62 3.73
CA CYS A 15 4.77 4.41 2.39
C CYS A 15 6.05 5.21 2.15
N ALA A 16 6.11 6.44 2.66
CA ALA A 16 7.27 7.32 2.50
C ALA A 16 8.52 6.82 3.24
N GLN A 17 8.37 6.25 4.44
CA GLN A 17 9.52 6.03 5.32
C GLN A 17 9.41 4.82 6.27
N GLY A 18 8.35 3.99 6.20
CA GLY A 18 8.19 2.84 7.09
C GLY A 18 8.26 3.25 8.55
N PHE A 19 7.60 4.37 8.84
CA PHE A 19 7.78 5.24 10.00
C PHE A 19 8.00 4.50 11.32
N ASN A 20 9.09 4.84 12.01
CA ASN A 20 9.37 4.49 13.40
C ASN A 20 9.70 5.80 14.16
N PRO A 21 8.90 6.25 15.13
CA PRO A 21 9.13 7.50 15.86
C PRO A 21 10.36 7.46 16.78
N ASP A 22 10.79 6.26 17.19
CA ASP A 22 11.83 6.04 18.20
C ASP A 22 13.13 5.44 17.63
N GLY A 23 13.22 5.31 16.30
CA GLY A 23 14.35 4.68 15.61
C GLY A 23 14.61 5.28 14.23
N PRO A 24 15.70 4.86 13.55
CA PRO A 24 15.93 5.28 12.18
C PRO A 24 14.80 4.78 11.27
N ALA A 25 14.25 5.67 10.45
CA ALA A 25 13.32 5.30 9.40
C ALA A 25 14.08 4.54 8.30
N THR A 26 13.82 3.24 8.17
CA THR A 26 14.54 2.35 7.23
C THR A 26 13.62 1.61 6.28
N GLY A 27 12.37 2.04 6.10
CA GLY A 27 11.35 1.18 5.53
C GLY A 27 10.44 1.83 4.51
N GLY A 28 9.67 0.99 3.82
CA GLY A 28 8.44 1.36 3.13
C GLY A 28 7.25 0.77 3.85
N ALA A 29 6.13 0.66 3.15
CA ALA A 29 4.96 -0.03 3.67
C ALA A 29 4.85 -1.42 3.07
N GLN A 30 4.12 -2.29 3.77
CA GLN A 30 3.62 -3.53 3.22
C GLN A 30 2.12 -3.63 3.43
N VAL A 31 1.45 -4.36 2.55
CA VAL A 31 0.09 -4.83 2.78
C VAL A 31 0.15 -6.26 3.30
N GLN A 32 -0.67 -6.56 4.30
CA GLN A 32 -0.92 -7.90 4.80
C GLN A 32 -2.42 -8.17 4.72
N VAL A 33 -2.82 -9.37 4.30
CA VAL A 33 -4.22 -9.79 4.32
C VAL A 33 -4.33 -11.00 5.22
N PHE A 34 -5.37 -11.00 6.05
CA PHE A 34 -5.64 -12.01 7.04
C PHE A 34 -7.03 -12.60 6.82
N ASP A 35 -7.15 -13.91 6.93
CA ASP A 35 -8.46 -14.56 7.06
C ASP A 35 -9.07 -14.21 8.42
N ARG A 36 -10.31 -13.74 8.44
CA ARG A 36 -10.97 -13.29 9.68
C ARG A 36 -11.25 -14.42 10.66
N THR A 37 -11.51 -15.62 10.17
CA THR A 37 -11.93 -16.74 11.02
C THR A 37 -10.75 -17.29 11.82
N THR A 38 -9.61 -17.42 11.17
CA THR A 38 -8.39 -18.01 11.72
C THR A 38 -7.38 -16.98 12.19
N ASN A 39 -7.56 -15.72 11.81
CA ASN A 39 -6.59 -14.64 12.00
C ASN A 39 -5.20 -14.98 11.41
N THR A 40 -5.17 -15.80 10.37
CA THR A 40 -3.93 -16.23 9.72
C THR A 40 -3.63 -15.31 8.53
N MET A 41 -2.38 -14.88 8.43
CA MET A 41 -1.92 -14.10 7.28
C MET A 41 -1.92 -14.99 6.02
N VAL A 42 -2.71 -14.62 5.03
CA VAL A 42 -2.83 -15.34 3.75
C VAL A 42 -2.07 -14.64 2.63
N TYR A 43 -1.72 -13.37 2.84
CA TYR A 43 -1.05 -12.55 1.85
C TYR A 43 -0.15 -11.52 2.50
N ARG A 44 1.01 -11.26 1.89
CA ARG A 44 1.90 -10.15 2.26
C ARG A 44 2.71 -9.70 1.04
N GLN A 45 2.74 -8.40 0.76
CA GLN A 45 3.63 -7.81 -0.24
C GLN A 45 4.05 -6.38 0.14
N PRO A 46 5.24 -5.93 -0.29
CA PRO A 46 5.63 -4.53 -0.13
C PRO A 46 4.84 -3.63 -1.09
N ILE A 47 4.61 -2.40 -0.65
CA ILE A 47 3.92 -1.35 -1.40
C ILE A 47 4.94 -0.42 -2.03
N ALA A 48 4.81 -0.16 -3.33
CA ALA A 48 5.67 0.71 -4.11
C ALA A 48 5.43 2.19 -3.80
N ARG A 49 5.81 2.63 -2.60
CA ARG A 49 5.98 4.01 -2.08
C ARG A 49 4.80 4.99 -2.23
N THR A 50 3.75 4.64 -2.97
CA THR A 50 2.63 5.52 -3.31
C THR A 50 1.32 4.76 -3.19
N VAL A 51 0.31 5.46 -2.70
CA VAL A 51 -1.09 5.03 -2.67
C VAL A 51 -1.93 6.13 -3.28
N ARG A 52 -3.12 5.79 -3.78
CA ARG A 52 -4.07 6.73 -4.35
C ARG A 52 -5.46 6.40 -3.85
N LEU A 53 -6.18 7.42 -3.38
CA LEU A 53 -7.60 7.28 -3.10
C LEU A 53 -8.38 7.44 -4.40
N GLU A 54 -9.26 6.48 -4.72
CA GLU A 54 -10.13 6.58 -5.88
C GLU A 54 -11.21 7.66 -5.63
N PRO A 55 -11.32 8.71 -6.47
CA PRO A 55 -12.30 9.77 -6.26
C PRO A 55 -13.76 9.31 -6.34
N ALA A 56 -14.06 8.29 -7.15
CA ALA A 56 -15.42 7.84 -7.41
C ALA A 56 -15.90 6.66 -6.56
N GLU A 57 -14.98 5.96 -5.89
CA GLU A 57 -15.24 4.72 -5.15
C GLU A 57 -14.47 4.75 -3.81
N PRO A 58 -14.99 4.16 -2.72
CA PRO A 58 -14.29 4.13 -1.44
C PRO A 58 -13.17 3.07 -1.46
N LEU A 59 -12.20 3.25 -2.35
CA LEU A 59 -11.11 2.33 -2.60
C LEU A 59 -9.76 3.04 -2.48
N LEU A 60 -8.83 2.39 -1.80
CA LEU A 60 -7.43 2.77 -1.79
C LEU A 60 -6.68 1.89 -2.79
N TRP A 61 -6.18 2.51 -3.85
CA TRP A 61 -5.32 1.87 -4.83
C TRP A 61 -3.87 2.00 -4.39
N PHE A 62 -3.12 0.95 -4.62
CA PHE A 62 -1.70 0.92 -4.31
C PHE A 62 -1.03 -0.13 -5.17
N ARG A 63 0.26 0.08 -5.42
CA ARG A 63 1.04 -0.85 -6.22
C ARG A 63 1.80 -1.80 -5.31
N GLN A 64 1.65 -3.08 -5.58
CA GLN A 64 2.43 -4.13 -4.92
C GLN A 64 3.67 -4.42 -5.76
N ILE A 65 4.79 -4.72 -5.11
CA ILE A 65 6.02 -5.13 -5.81
C ILE A 65 6.04 -6.66 -5.83
N ILE A 66 5.64 -7.25 -6.96
CA ILE A 66 5.59 -8.70 -7.16
C ILE A 66 6.61 -9.09 -8.24
N GLY A 67 7.48 -10.06 -7.95
CA GLY A 67 8.49 -10.53 -8.90
C GLY A 67 9.59 -9.50 -9.19
N THR A 68 10.14 -9.50 -10.41
CA THR A 68 11.34 -8.71 -10.78
C THR A 68 11.08 -7.30 -11.35
N GLY A 69 9.81 -6.93 -11.66
CA GLY A 69 9.36 -5.58 -12.07
C GLY A 69 9.73 -5.07 -13.50
N PRO A 70 8.89 -4.27 -14.21
CA PRO A 70 7.43 -4.39 -14.30
C PRO A 70 6.84 -4.41 -15.73
N ALA A 71 5.54 -4.71 -15.83
CA ALA A 71 4.59 -3.83 -16.51
C ALA A 71 3.58 -3.32 -15.48
N PHE A 72 3.24 -2.03 -15.53
CA PHE A 72 2.22 -1.42 -14.69
C PHE A 72 0.84 -1.84 -15.22
N ASP A 73 0.03 -2.48 -14.37
CA ASP A 73 -1.31 -2.93 -14.74
C ASP A 73 -2.34 -2.33 -13.78
N VAL A 74 -3.13 -1.38 -14.30
CA VAL A 74 -4.24 -0.73 -13.58
C VAL A 74 -5.28 -1.75 -13.12
N TYR A 75 -5.53 -2.79 -13.92
CA TYR A 75 -6.48 -3.84 -13.57
C TYR A 75 -6.02 -4.60 -12.33
N GLU A 76 -4.75 -4.99 -12.27
CA GLU A 76 -4.18 -5.66 -11.08
C GLU A 76 -4.21 -4.76 -9.83
N CYS A 77 -3.90 -3.47 -9.96
CA CYS A 77 -4.02 -2.51 -8.86
C CYS A 77 -5.47 -2.35 -8.38
N ARG A 78 -6.43 -2.30 -9.32
CA ARG A 78 -7.85 -2.15 -9.01
C ARG A 78 -8.40 -3.40 -8.33
N VAL A 79 -8.06 -4.59 -8.82
CA VAL A 79 -8.47 -5.88 -8.24
C VAL A 79 -8.01 -6.01 -6.79
N ARG A 80 -6.86 -5.44 -6.45
CA ARG A 80 -6.25 -5.54 -5.12
C ARG A 80 -6.40 -4.29 -4.26
N SER A 81 -7.23 -3.35 -4.69
CA SER A 81 -7.55 -2.15 -3.92
C SER A 81 -8.23 -2.51 -2.59
N LEU A 82 -8.04 -1.65 -1.59
CA LEU A 82 -8.65 -1.87 -0.27
C LEU A 82 -9.90 -1.01 -0.13
N CYS A 83 -11.00 -1.60 0.32
CA CYS A 83 -12.16 -0.83 0.77
C CYS A 83 -11.78 0.08 1.95
N THR A 84 -12.05 1.38 1.83
CA THR A 84 -11.72 2.40 2.82
C THR A 84 -12.85 2.65 3.83
N GLU A 85 -14.05 2.13 3.55
CA GLU A 85 -15.17 2.23 4.49
C GLU A 85 -14.84 1.49 5.79
N GLY A 86 -14.87 2.22 6.90
CA GLY A 86 -14.51 1.67 8.20
C GLY A 86 -13.01 1.40 8.39
N ALA A 87 -12.13 1.97 7.54
CA ALA A 87 -10.70 1.96 7.79
C ALA A 87 -10.37 2.66 9.11
N THR A 88 -9.51 2.04 9.91
CA THR A 88 -9.16 2.55 11.26
C THR A 88 -7.67 2.46 11.52
N VAL A 89 -7.15 3.41 12.28
CA VAL A 89 -5.77 3.36 12.80
C VAL A 89 -5.75 2.50 14.05
N ALA A 90 -4.86 1.53 14.09
CA ALA A 90 -4.63 0.65 15.23
C ALA A 90 -3.15 0.67 15.61
N GLY A 91 -2.74 1.55 16.52
CA GLY A 91 -1.33 1.79 16.80
C GLY A 91 -0.65 2.44 15.58
N GLU A 92 0.37 1.78 15.03
CA GLU A 92 1.17 2.28 13.89
C GLU A 92 0.72 1.75 12.54
N GLN A 93 -0.34 0.93 12.52
CA GLN A 93 -0.88 0.32 11.31
C GLN A 93 -2.31 0.78 11.04
N VAL A 94 -2.75 0.59 9.80
CA VAL A 94 -4.11 0.87 9.37
C VAL A 94 -4.81 -0.42 9.00
N VAL A 95 -5.95 -0.67 9.63
CA VAL A 95 -6.78 -1.85 9.40
C VAL A 95 -7.91 -1.47 8.45
N PHE A 96 -8.03 -2.24 7.37
CA PHE A 96 -9.08 -2.14 6.38
C PHE A 96 -9.98 -3.37 6.48
N PRO A 97 -11.24 -3.23 6.88
CA PRO A 97 -12.09 -4.37 7.13
C PRO A 97 -12.27 -5.25 5.87
N GLN A 98 -12.33 -4.69 4.66
CA GLN A 98 -12.86 -5.40 3.49
C GLN A 98 -14.31 -5.87 3.69
N ASN A 99 -15.05 -5.97 2.58
CA ASN A 99 -16.45 -6.34 2.63
C ASN A 99 -16.59 -7.85 2.93
N PRO A 100 -17.16 -8.25 4.08
CA PRO A 100 -17.28 -9.67 4.47
C PRO A 100 -18.15 -10.49 3.51
N THR A 101 -18.98 -9.83 2.69
CA THR A 101 -19.81 -10.51 1.68
C THR A 101 -19.05 -10.80 0.38
N GLN A 102 -17.89 -10.16 0.17
CA GLN A 102 -17.00 -10.40 -0.96
C GLN A 102 -15.81 -11.26 -0.57
N THR A 103 -15.17 -10.97 0.55
CA THR A 103 -14.03 -11.72 1.09
C THR A 103 -14.17 -11.85 2.60
N ASN A 104 -13.90 -13.04 3.17
CA ASN A 104 -13.87 -13.23 4.63
C ASN A 104 -12.52 -12.78 5.22
N GLU A 105 -12.00 -11.66 4.74
CA GLU A 105 -10.64 -11.21 5.02
C GLU A 105 -10.65 -9.82 5.61
N TYR A 106 -9.53 -9.39 6.17
CA TYR A 106 -9.23 -7.99 6.43
C TYR A 106 -7.78 -7.71 6.04
N ALA A 107 -7.52 -6.47 5.64
CA ALA A 107 -6.19 -6.05 5.25
C ALA A 107 -5.59 -5.10 6.28
N VAL A 108 -4.27 -5.10 6.37
CA VAL A 108 -3.50 -4.20 7.23
C VAL A 108 -2.40 -3.58 6.38
N ILE A 109 -2.25 -2.26 6.45
CA ILE A 109 -1.05 -1.59 5.98
C ILE A 109 -0.21 -1.22 7.20
N SER A 110 1.05 -1.67 7.20
CA SER A 110 2.02 -1.49 8.26
C SER A 110 3.39 -1.15 7.67
N ALA A 111 4.36 -0.82 8.52
CA ALA A 111 5.74 -0.71 8.10
C ALA A 111 6.22 -2.05 7.52
N ALA A 112 7.03 -1.99 6.46
CA ALA A 112 7.58 -3.17 5.84
C ALA A 112 8.50 -3.92 6.81
N ASP A 113 8.36 -5.25 6.85
CA ASP A 113 9.25 -6.11 7.62
C ASP A 113 10.68 -6.04 7.04
N PRO A 114 11.73 -6.29 7.83
CA PRO A 114 13.12 -6.19 7.36
C PRO A 114 13.44 -7.02 6.11
N ASP A 115 12.78 -8.16 5.91
CA ASP A 115 12.96 -9.01 4.73
C ASP A 115 12.39 -8.41 3.43
N GLN A 116 11.51 -7.41 3.53
CA GLN A 116 10.90 -6.74 2.37
C GLN A 116 11.68 -5.48 1.93
N ILE A 117 12.59 -4.97 2.77
CA ILE A 117 13.33 -3.73 2.51
C ILE A 117 14.18 -3.84 1.23
N ALA A 118 14.86 -4.97 1.01
CA ALA A 118 15.67 -5.16 -0.19
C ALA A 118 14.86 -5.07 -1.49
N THR A 119 13.60 -5.54 -1.47
CA THR A 119 12.67 -5.45 -2.60
C THR A 119 12.25 -4.00 -2.85
N LEU A 120 12.03 -3.23 -1.78
CA LEU A 120 11.72 -1.80 -1.86
C LEU A 120 12.91 -1.00 -2.39
N ASP A 121 14.13 -1.29 -1.94
CA ASP A 121 15.35 -0.63 -2.41
C ASP A 121 15.63 -0.93 -3.90
N ALA A 122 15.39 -2.17 -4.33
CA ALA A 122 15.48 -2.54 -5.74
C ALA A 122 14.44 -1.80 -6.59
N TRP A 123 13.23 -1.63 -6.06
CA TRP A 123 12.18 -0.84 -6.70
C TRP A 123 12.58 0.63 -6.83
N ASP A 124 13.10 1.24 -5.76
CA ASP A 124 13.54 2.63 -5.75
C ASP A 124 14.71 2.83 -6.74
N THR A 125 15.66 1.89 -6.76
CA THR A 125 16.79 1.89 -7.72
C THR A 125 16.29 1.76 -9.16
N TRP A 126 15.34 0.86 -9.43
CA TRP A 126 14.73 0.72 -10.75
C TRP A 126 14.05 2.02 -11.17
N LYS A 127 13.23 2.62 -10.28
CA LYS A 127 12.52 3.87 -10.60
C LYS A 127 13.52 4.98 -10.97
N LEU A 128 14.62 5.11 -10.23
CA LEU A 128 15.66 6.11 -10.51
C LEU A 128 16.47 5.84 -11.79
N THR A 129 16.52 4.59 -12.28
CA THR A 129 17.41 4.18 -13.39
C THR A 129 16.69 3.84 -14.70
N GLN A 130 15.41 3.48 -14.64
CA GLN A 130 14.62 3.01 -15.79
C GLN A 130 13.48 3.94 -16.18
N THR A 131 13.07 4.85 -15.29
CA THR A 131 12.03 5.83 -15.62
C THR A 131 12.72 7.07 -16.18
N SER A 132 12.66 7.28 -17.51
CA SER A 132 12.95 8.60 -18.05
C SER A 132 11.93 9.60 -17.46
N ALA A 133 12.26 10.89 -17.37
CA ALA A 133 11.36 11.91 -16.82
C ALA A 133 9.94 11.85 -17.45
N GLU A 134 9.82 11.45 -18.72
CA GLU A 134 8.55 11.27 -19.46
C GLU A 134 7.73 10.05 -18.98
N GLN A 135 8.37 8.99 -18.47
CA GLN A 135 7.68 7.84 -17.88
C GLN A 135 7.28 8.09 -16.42
N GLU A 136 8.02 8.93 -15.67
CA GLU A 136 7.57 9.41 -14.36
C GLU A 136 6.34 10.29 -14.54
N GLU A 137 6.36 11.17 -15.55
CA GLU A 137 5.19 11.96 -15.93
C GLU A 137 4.02 11.06 -16.36
N SER A 138 4.25 9.89 -16.98
CA SER A 138 3.17 8.95 -17.34
C SER A 138 2.63 8.14 -16.15
N LEU A 139 3.46 7.89 -15.12
CA LEU A 139 3.03 7.27 -13.86
C LEU A 139 2.27 8.27 -12.98
N ASP A 140 2.64 9.55 -13.04
CA ASP A 140 1.91 10.65 -12.39
C ASP A 140 0.66 11.03 -13.22
N ASN A 141 0.69 10.97 -14.56
CA ASN A 141 -0.43 11.27 -15.47
C ASN A 141 -1.50 10.17 -15.58
N LEU A 142 -1.47 9.16 -14.71
CA LEU A 142 -2.67 8.36 -14.46
C LEU A 142 -3.77 9.17 -13.74
N ASP A 143 -3.51 10.44 -13.43
CA ASP A 143 -4.46 11.46 -12.99
C ASP A 143 -5.35 12.06 -14.10
N ALA A 144 -5.33 11.54 -15.34
CA ALA A 144 -6.21 11.97 -16.44
C ALA A 144 -7.30 10.96 -16.82
#